data_AF-A0A6B2DJK2-F1
#
_entry.id   AF-A0A6B2DJK2-F1
#
_cell.length_a   1.000
_cell.length_b   1.000
_cell.length_c   1.000
_cell.angle_alpha   90.00
_cell.angle_beta   90.00
_cell.angle_gamma   90.00
#
_symmetry.space_group_name_H-M   'P 1'
#
loop_
_entity.id
_entity.type
_entity.pdbx_description
1 polymer ?
#
loop_
_entity_poly.entity_id
_entity_poly.type
_entity_poly.pdbx_seq_one_letter_code
_entity_poly.pdbx_strand_id
1 'polypeptide(L)'
;SAAAAGHWQRATAFVRGLLDDDETASSPLLIGQATRMLAATALAVFPNAASPGDGPAAPDTLRRAEDFVHEHAHTDIGLGDIARACHVTPRALQYAFARHHDLTPLQYLRLVRLARAHDDLVAADPARGDTVTAIAIRWGFPHPGRFAAAHKRVYGCPPSHTLHG
;
A
#
# COMPACT_ATOMS: atom_id res chain seq x y z
N SER A 1 -6.11 16.46 19.99
CA SER A 1 -6.14 17.32 21.20
C SER A 1 -7.59 17.45 21.68
N ALA A 2 -7.82 17.53 22.99
CA ALA A 2 -9.17 17.69 23.58
C ALA A 2 -9.90 18.94 23.05
N ALA A 3 -9.16 20.00 22.72
CA ALA A 3 -9.70 21.21 22.10
C ALA A 3 -10.29 20.95 20.69
N ALA A 4 -9.65 20.09 19.91
CA ALA A 4 -10.06 19.75 18.56
C ALA A 4 -11.34 18.87 18.57
N ALA A 5 -11.40 17.90 19.50
CA ALA A 5 -12.59 17.07 19.72
C ALA A 5 -13.81 17.91 20.16
N GLY A 6 -13.62 18.86 21.07
CA GLY A 6 -14.68 19.77 21.49
C GLY A 6 -15.17 20.71 20.38
N HIS A 7 -14.28 21.11 19.47
CA HIS A 7 -14.65 21.97 18.33
C HIS A 7 -15.51 21.20 17.30
N TRP A 8 -15.20 19.93 17.03
CA TRP A 8 -16.02 19.06 16.18
C TRP A 8 -17.40 18.77 16.76
N GLN A 9 -17.49 18.49 18.06
CA GLN A 9 -18.77 18.26 18.75
C GLN A 9 -19.71 19.47 18.67
N ARG A 10 -19.17 20.69 18.79
CA ARG A 10 -19.98 21.92 18.66
C ARG A 10 -20.48 22.16 17.25
N ALA A 11 -19.62 21.97 16.24
CA ALA A 11 -20.02 22.17 14.84
C ALA A 11 -21.10 21.17 14.39
N THR A 12 -20.97 19.90 14.79
CA THR A 12 -21.95 18.86 14.48
C THR A 12 -23.28 19.07 15.22
N ALA A 13 -23.25 19.52 16.48
CA ALA A 13 -24.46 19.86 17.23
C ALA A 13 -25.21 21.05 16.61
N PHE A 14 -24.49 22.07 16.15
CA PHE A 14 -25.09 23.23 15.48
C PHE A 14 -25.78 22.85 14.16
N VAL A 15 -25.10 22.06 13.30
CA VAL A 15 -25.72 21.64 12.03
C VAL A 15 -26.91 20.72 12.27
N ARG A 16 -26.85 19.84 13.27
CA ARG A 16 -28.00 19.00 13.64
C ARG A 16 -29.20 19.86 14.05
N GLY A 17 -29.00 20.83 14.93
CA GLY A 17 -30.08 21.74 15.35
C GLY A 17 -30.65 22.59 14.22
N LEU A 18 -29.85 22.91 13.20
CA LEU A 18 -30.30 23.60 11.99
C LEU A 18 -31.09 22.70 11.03
N LEU A 19 -30.83 21.39 11.03
CA LEU A 19 -31.55 20.44 10.18
C LEU A 19 -32.82 19.91 10.84
N ASP A 20 -32.92 20.01 12.17
CA ASP A 20 -34.11 19.61 12.94
C ASP A 20 -35.26 20.64 12.86
N ASP A 21 -35.00 21.82 12.31
CA ASP A 21 -36.00 22.90 12.10
C ASP A 21 -36.41 22.96 10.61
N ASP A 22 -37.70 22.73 10.36
CA ASP A 22 -38.26 22.51 9.01
C ASP A 22 -38.23 23.77 8.12
N GLU A 23 -38.29 24.96 8.71
CA GLU A 23 -38.17 26.24 7.98
C GLU A 23 -36.72 26.49 7.54
N THR A 24 -35.77 26.19 8.41
CA THR A 24 -34.34 26.37 8.13
C THR A 24 -33.78 25.26 7.22
N ALA A 25 -34.25 24.03 7.37
CA ALA A 25 -33.93 22.89 6.49
C ALA A 25 -34.45 23.10 5.06
N SER A 26 -35.50 23.91 4.88
CA SER A 26 -36.04 24.24 3.55
C SER A 26 -35.24 25.31 2.80
N SER A 27 -34.25 25.96 3.44
CA SER A 27 -33.45 27.04 2.84
C SER A 27 -32.13 26.54 2.24
N PRO A 28 -31.96 26.55 0.90
CA PRO A 28 -30.74 26.08 0.25
C PRO A 28 -29.47 26.87 0.64
N LEU A 29 -29.65 28.15 1.00
CA LEU A 29 -28.55 29.01 1.44
C LEU A 29 -28.02 28.60 2.81
N LEU A 30 -28.91 28.22 3.73
CA LEU A 30 -28.53 27.77 5.08
C LEU A 30 -27.84 26.41 5.03
N ILE A 31 -28.34 25.47 4.21
CA ILE A 31 -27.68 24.19 3.96
C ILE A 31 -26.28 24.38 3.38
N GLY A 32 -26.14 25.27 2.39
CA GLY A 32 -24.85 25.58 1.79
C GLY A 32 -23.84 26.14 2.79
N GLN A 33 -24.28 27.02 3.69
CA GLN A 33 -23.44 27.57 4.76
C GLN A 33 -23.06 26.51 5.81
N ALA A 34 -24.01 25.69 6.25
CA ALA A 34 -23.77 24.60 7.20
C ALA A 34 -22.75 23.58 6.66
N THR A 35 -22.87 23.25 5.38
CA THR A 35 -21.94 22.34 4.68
C THR A 35 -20.51 22.91 4.66
N ARG A 36 -20.36 24.20 4.32
CA ARG A 36 -19.04 24.87 4.31
C ARG A 36 -18.42 24.95 5.70
N MET A 37 -19.23 25.22 6.71
CA MET A 37 -18.77 25.27 8.10
C MET A 37 -18.27 23.91 8.58
N LEU A 38 -19.02 22.82 8.33
CA LEU A 38 -18.57 21.47 8.67
C LEU A 38 -17.29 21.07 7.95
N ALA A 39 -17.17 21.40 6.66
CA ALA A 39 -15.97 21.12 5.88
C ALA A 39 -14.74 21.87 6.43
N ALA A 40 -14.88 23.15 6.74
CA ALA A 40 -13.80 23.97 7.31
C ALA A 40 -13.40 23.48 8.71
N THR A 41 -14.37 23.13 9.56
CA THR A 41 -14.10 22.58 10.89
C THR A 41 -13.44 21.20 10.81
N ALA A 42 -13.87 20.32 9.89
CA ALA A 42 -13.24 19.03 9.67
C ALA A 42 -11.76 19.20 9.24
N LEU A 43 -11.48 20.12 8.32
CA LEU A 43 -10.12 20.46 7.88
C LEU A 43 -9.23 20.97 9.01
N ALA A 44 -9.78 21.78 9.93
CA ALA A 44 -9.05 22.36 11.04
C ALA A 44 -8.82 21.39 12.21
N VAL A 45 -9.75 20.47 12.46
CA VAL A 45 -9.72 19.52 13.58
C VAL A 45 -8.98 18.24 13.22
N PHE A 46 -9.16 17.76 11.99
CA PHE A 46 -8.52 16.56 11.50
C PHE A 46 -7.43 16.98 10.53
N PRO A 47 -6.14 16.94 10.94
CA PRO A 47 -5.05 17.21 10.02
C PRO A 47 -5.13 16.16 8.90
N ASN A 48 -5.57 16.61 7.72
CA ASN A 48 -5.63 15.86 6.46
C ASN A 48 -6.84 14.93 6.19
N ALA A 49 -8.04 15.22 6.70
CA ALA A 49 -9.25 14.47 6.31
C ALA A 49 -9.78 14.80 4.89
N ALA A 50 -9.23 15.81 4.20
CA ALA A 50 -9.73 16.27 2.90
C ALA A 50 -8.77 16.00 1.72
N SER A 51 -7.85 15.05 1.87
CA SER A 51 -7.27 14.38 0.70
C SER A 51 -7.98 13.02 0.58
N PRO A 52 -8.77 12.77 -0.48
CA PRO A 52 -9.28 11.42 -0.75
C PRO A 52 -8.08 10.51 -1.02
N GLY A 53 -7.56 9.88 0.05
CA GLY A 53 -6.41 8.97 -0.04
C GLY A 53 -5.54 8.84 1.21
N ASP A 54 -5.46 9.84 2.10
CA ASP A 54 -4.43 9.87 3.16
C ASP A 54 -5.00 9.67 4.59
N GLY A 55 -5.93 8.72 4.75
CA GLY A 55 -6.19 8.16 6.08
C GLY A 55 -4.94 7.44 6.58
N PRO A 56 -4.69 7.34 7.90
CA PRO A 56 -3.63 6.47 8.42
C PRO A 56 -3.86 5.09 7.81
N ALA A 57 -2.91 4.60 7.02
CA ALA A 57 -2.98 3.26 6.48
C ALA A 57 -3.10 2.32 7.69
N ALA A 58 -4.31 1.84 7.96
CA ALA A 58 -4.54 0.93 9.05
C ALA A 58 -3.59 -0.26 8.87
N PRO A 59 -3.10 -0.89 9.96
CA PRO A 59 -2.30 -2.12 9.87
C PRO A 59 -2.88 -3.17 8.91
N ASP A 60 -4.22 -3.18 8.77
CA ASP A 60 -4.94 -4.02 7.82
C ASP A 60 -4.63 -3.73 6.34
N THR A 61 -4.35 -2.48 5.95
CA THR A 61 -3.97 -2.12 4.57
C THR A 61 -2.63 -2.73 4.21
N LEU A 62 -1.65 -2.67 5.11
CA LEU A 62 -0.33 -3.24 4.87
C LEU A 62 -0.41 -4.76 4.78
N ARG A 63 -1.13 -5.40 5.72
CA ARG A 63 -1.37 -6.85 5.67
C ARG A 63 -2.01 -7.29 4.35
N ARG A 64 -3.08 -6.62 3.91
CA ARG A 64 -3.71 -6.89 2.59
C ARG A 64 -2.72 -6.73 1.43
N ALA A 65 -1.84 -5.74 1.49
CA ALA A 65 -0.85 -5.52 0.44
C ALA A 65 0.20 -6.64 0.41
N GLU A 66 0.68 -7.07 1.58
CA GLU A 66 1.62 -8.18 1.71
C GLU A 66 0.99 -9.48 1.20
N ASP A 67 -0.22 -9.81 1.67
CA ASP A 67 -0.96 -11.00 1.23
C ASP A 67 -1.13 -11.01 -0.29
N PHE A 68 -1.58 -9.88 -0.86
CA PHE A 68 -1.75 -9.73 -2.30
C PHE A 68 -0.42 -9.92 -3.05
N VAL A 69 0.67 -9.33 -2.57
CA VAL A 69 2.00 -9.49 -3.17
C VAL A 69 2.45 -10.95 -3.13
N HIS A 70 2.30 -11.64 -1.99
CA HIS A 70 2.73 -13.04 -1.86
C HIS A 70 1.95 -13.99 -2.77
N GLU A 71 0.65 -13.77 -2.91
CA GLU A 71 -0.22 -14.56 -3.78
C GLU A 71 0.07 -14.31 -5.27
N HIS A 72 0.31 -13.05 -5.65
CA HIS A 72 0.39 -12.64 -7.05
C HIS A 72 1.82 -12.38 -7.56
N ALA A 73 2.86 -12.63 -6.76
CA ALA A 73 4.27 -12.33 -7.11
C ALA A 73 4.74 -12.95 -8.45
N HIS A 74 4.12 -14.06 -8.87
CA HIS A 74 4.41 -14.79 -10.10
C HIS A 74 3.78 -14.17 -11.36
N THR A 75 2.93 -13.14 -11.22
CA THR A 75 2.22 -12.45 -12.30
C THR A 75 2.74 -11.03 -12.51
N ASP A 76 2.34 -10.38 -13.61
CA ASP A 76 2.71 -8.99 -13.92
C ASP A 76 1.85 -7.98 -13.14
N ILE A 77 2.12 -7.83 -11.84
CA ILE A 77 1.50 -6.82 -10.99
C ILE A 77 2.38 -5.58 -10.81
N GLY A 78 1.75 -4.42 -10.84
CA GLY A 78 2.36 -3.13 -10.56
C GLY A 78 1.83 -2.46 -9.28
N LEU A 79 2.36 -1.28 -8.99
CA LEU A 79 1.96 -0.48 -7.82
C LEU A 79 0.45 -0.19 -7.79
N GLY A 80 -0.14 0.08 -8.96
CA GLY A 80 -1.57 0.36 -9.08
C GLY A 80 -2.44 -0.85 -8.72
N ASP A 81 -1.98 -2.06 -9.01
CA ASP A 81 -2.73 -3.29 -8.72
C ASP A 81 -2.73 -3.59 -7.22
N ILE A 82 -1.57 -3.44 -6.58
CA ILE A 82 -1.45 -3.59 -5.12
C ILE A 82 -2.32 -2.55 -4.41
N ALA A 83 -2.28 -1.29 -4.86
CA ALA A 83 -3.07 -0.22 -4.26
C ALA A 83 -4.59 -0.47 -4.40
N ARG A 84 -5.01 -0.96 -5.58
CA ARG A 84 -6.41 -1.30 -5.86
C ARG A 84 -6.90 -2.45 -4.98
N ALA A 85 -6.10 -3.51 -4.83
CA ALA A 85 -6.41 -4.65 -3.95
C ALA A 85 -6.57 -4.24 -2.48
N CYS A 86 -5.94 -3.14 -2.08
CA CYS A 86 -5.99 -2.63 -0.72
C CYS A 86 -7.03 -1.53 -0.49
N HIS A 87 -7.72 -1.10 -1.56
CA HIS A 87 -8.65 0.04 -1.58
C HIS A 87 -8.02 1.37 -1.15
N VAL A 88 -6.77 1.63 -1.57
CA VAL A 88 -6.05 2.87 -1.27
C VAL A 88 -5.43 3.48 -2.51
N THR A 89 -4.96 4.72 -2.40
CA THR A 89 -4.16 5.34 -3.46
C THR A 89 -2.74 4.78 -3.48
N PRO A 90 -2.03 4.82 -4.62
CA PRO A 90 -0.60 4.46 -4.69
C PRO A 90 0.27 5.22 -3.69
N ARG A 91 -0.04 6.49 -3.44
CA ARG A 91 0.70 7.35 -2.51
C ARG A 91 0.54 6.87 -1.07
N ALA A 92 -0.68 6.58 -0.64
CA ALA A 92 -0.96 6.06 0.69
C ALA A 92 -0.30 4.69 0.92
N LEU A 93 -0.31 3.83 -0.10
CA LEU A 93 0.38 2.55 -0.06
C LEU A 93 1.90 2.73 0.09
N GLN A 94 2.50 3.65 -0.68
CA GLN A 94 3.93 3.96 -0.54
C GLN A 94 4.27 4.47 0.87
N TYR A 95 3.45 5.34 1.46
CA TYR A 95 3.64 5.80 2.83
C TYR A 95 3.51 4.66 3.85
N ALA A 96 2.56 3.75 3.66
CA ALA A 96 2.39 2.58 4.53
C ALA A 96 3.65 1.70 4.52
N PHE A 97 4.16 1.36 3.34
CA PHE A 97 5.39 0.56 3.23
C PHE A 97 6.61 1.29 3.77
N ALA A 98 6.77 2.58 3.49
CA ALA A 98 7.90 3.36 4.00
C ALA A 98 7.90 3.43 5.53
N ARG A 99 6.72 3.55 6.15
CA ARG A 99 6.59 3.64 7.61
C ARG A 99 6.87 2.31 8.33
N HIS A 100 6.53 1.19 7.72
CA HIS A 100 6.53 -0.12 8.40
C HIS A 100 7.67 -1.04 7.97
N HIS A 101 8.19 -0.89 6.75
CA HIS A 101 9.26 -1.73 6.20
C HIS A 101 10.50 -0.96 5.79
N ASP A 102 10.48 0.38 5.83
CA ASP A 102 11.53 1.23 5.24
C ASP A 102 11.77 0.93 3.74
N LEU A 103 10.74 0.44 3.04
CA LEU A 103 10.77 0.06 1.64
C LEU A 103 9.62 0.72 0.86
N THR A 104 9.72 0.70 -0.47
CA THR A 104 8.58 0.92 -1.35
C THR A 104 7.86 -0.40 -1.65
N PRO A 105 6.58 -0.37 -2.06
CA PRO A 105 5.82 -1.59 -2.38
C PRO A 105 6.49 -2.43 -3.48
N LEU A 106 7.08 -1.78 -4.49
CA LEU A 106 7.78 -2.48 -5.58
C LEU A 106 9.14 -3.06 -5.15
N GLN A 107 9.82 -2.45 -4.18
CA GLN A 107 11.01 -3.06 -3.58
C GLN A 107 10.64 -4.30 -2.79
N TYR A 108 9.54 -4.25 -2.02
CA TYR A 108 9.03 -5.43 -1.30
C TYR A 108 8.64 -6.55 -2.26
N LEU A 109 7.86 -6.27 -3.31
CA LEU A 109 7.54 -7.24 -4.37
C LEU A 109 8.80 -7.87 -4.97
N ARG A 110 9.84 -7.07 -5.22
CA ARG A 110 11.11 -7.56 -5.76
C ARG A 110 11.85 -8.48 -4.79
N LEU A 111 11.76 -8.25 -3.48
CA LEU A 111 12.33 -9.14 -2.47
C LEU A 111 11.55 -10.46 -2.39
N VAL A 112 10.22 -10.41 -2.44
CA VAL A 112 9.38 -11.62 -2.49
C VAL A 112 9.71 -12.45 -3.73
N ARG A 113 9.79 -11.82 -4.91
CA ARG A 113 10.21 -12.50 -6.15
C ARG A 113 11.62 -13.09 -6.06
N LEU A 114 12.55 -12.39 -5.40
CA LEU A 114 13.90 -12.90 -5.19
C LEU A 114 13.90 -14.14 -4.28
N ALA A 115 13.08 -14.13 -3.23
CA ALA A 115 12.94 -15.27 -2.34
C ALA A 115 12.34 -16.49 -3.03
N ARG A 116 11.26 -16.30 -3.80
CA ARG A 116 10.68 -17.39 -4.60
C ARG A 116 11.64 -17.94 -5.65
N ALA A 117 12.43 -17.08 -6.27
CA ALA A 117 13.49 -17.52 -7.18
C ALA A 117 14.57 -18.34 -6.48
N HIS A 118 14.90 -18.01 -5.23
CA HIS A 118 15.83 -18.80 -4.42
C HIS A 118 15.24 -20.17 -4.07
N ASP A 119 13.99 -20.22 -3.61
CA ASP A 119 13.29 -21.48 -3.31
C ASP A 119 13.28 -22.40 -4.54
N ASP A 120 12.99 -21.84 -5.72
CA ASP A 120 13.03 -22.56 -6.98
C ASP A 120 14.44 -23.02 -7.38
N LEU A 121 15.49 -22.26 -7.07
CA LEU A 121 16.88 -22.67 -7.30
C LEU A 121 17.28 -23.84 -6.39
N VAL A 122 16.82 -23.83 -5.14
CA VAL A 122 17.08 -24.91 -4.18
C VAL A 122 16.34 -26.19 -4.58
N ALA A 123 15.13 -26.07 -5.10
CA ALA A 123 14.30 -27.19 -5.54
C ALA A 123 14.60 -27.67 -6.97
N ALA A 124 15.40 -26.92 -7.74
CA ALA A 124 15.71 -27.21 -9.12
C ALA A 124 16.59 -28.47 -9.26
N ASP A 125 16.44 -29.13 -10.39
CA ASP A 125 17.28 -30.26 -10.77
C ASP A 125 18.05 -29.91 -12.05
N PRO A 126 19.38 -29.73 -11.99
CA PRO A 126 20.20 -29.45 -13.16
C PRO A 126 20.05 -30.51 -14.27
N ALA A 127 19.74 -31.77 -13.93
CA ALA A 127 19.54 -32.83 -14.90
C ALA A 127 18.25 -32.64 -15.74
N ARG A 128 17.30 -31.83 -15.26
CA ARG A 128 16.06 -31.46 -15.96
C ARG A 128 16.20 -30.24 -16.86
N GLY A 129 17.40 -29.64 -16.91
CA GLY A 129 17.69 -28.46 -17.71
C GLY A 129 17.24 -27.14 -17.08
N ASP A 130 16.97 -27.12 -15.77
CA ASP A 130 16.72 -25.87 -15.05
C ASP A 130 17.98 -25.00 -15.06
N THR A 131 17.81 -23.74 -15.43
CA THR A 131 18.92 -22.77 -15.47
C THR A 131 18.61 -21.57 -14.60
N VAL A 132 19.67 -20.98 -14.02
CA VAL A 132 19.60 -19.72 -13.28
C VAL A 132 18.86 -18.64 -14.09
N THR A 133 19.13 -18.55 -15.39
CA THR A 133 18.51 -17.56 -16.28
C THR A 133 17.01 -17.79 -16.44
N ALA A 134 16.58 -19.04 -16.65
CA ALA A 134 15.16 -19.36 -16.81
C ALA A 134 14.39 -19.04 -15.51
N ILE A 135 14.93 -19.41 -14.35
CA ILE A 135 14.32 -19.14 -13.05
C ILE A 135 14.26 -17.63 -12.78
N ALA A 136 15.34 -16.90 -13.05
CA ALA A 136 15.38 -15.45 -12.90
C ALA A 136 14.31 -14.74 -13.75
N ILE A 137 14.20 -15.11 -15.03
CA ILE A 137 13.21 -14.54 -15.95
C ILE A 137 11.78 -14.85 -15.47
N ARG A 138 11.51 -16.08 -15.03
CA ARG A 138 10.21 -16.51 -14.48
C ARG A 138 9.75 -15.61 -13.33
N TRP A 139 10.66 -15.19 -12.46
CA TRP A 139 10.38 -14.30 -11.33
C TRP A 139 10.55 -12.82 -11.65
N GLY A 140 10.57 -12.43 -12.93
CA GLY A 140 10.57 -11.02 -13.34
C GLY A 140 11.93 -10.33 -13.23
N PHE A 141 13.04 -11.08 -13.32
CA PHE A 141 14.39 -10.53 -13.45
C PHE A 141 14.93 -10.71 -14.87
N PRO A 142 14.72 -9.74 -15.78
CA PRO A 142 15.14 -9.85 -17.18
C PRO A 142 16.67 -9.79 -17.37
N HIS A 143 17.41 -9.37 -16.36
CA HIS A 143 18.86 -9.19 -16.42
C HIS A 143 19.57 -10.14 -15.45
N PRO A 144 20.14 -11.26 -15.93
CA PRO A 144 20.78 -12.27 -15.08
C PRO A 144 21.87 -11.73 -14.17
N GLY A 145 22.70 -10.79 -14.64
CA GLY A 145 23.73 -10.15 -13.82
C GLY A 145 23.17 -9.36 -12.62
N ARG A 146 22.06 -8.64 -12.82
CA ARG A 146 21.40 -7.89 -11.73
C ARG A 146 20.70 -8.83 -10.75
N PHE A 147 20.14 -9.94 -11.24
CA PHE A 147 19.62 -11.01 -10.40
C PHE A 147 20.72 -11.64 -9.55
N ALA A 148 21.82 -12.08 -10.17
CA ALA A 148 22.94 -12.71 -9.46
C ALA A 148 23.53 -11.80 -8.38
N ALA A 149 23.69 -10.50 -8.67
CA ALA A 149 24.14 -9.52 -7.68
C ALA A 149 23.13 -9.32 -6.53
N ALA A 150 21.83 -9.32 -6.82
CA ALA A 150 20.79 -9.23 -5.79
C ALA A 150 20.74 -10.49 -4.93
N HIS A 151 20.76 -11.67 -5.55
CA HIS A 151 20.78 -12.96 -4.89
C HIS A 151 22.00 -13.08 -3.96
N LYS A 152 23.21 -12.81 -4.47
CA LYS A 152 24.44 -12.86 -3.66
C LYS A 152 24.41 -11.90 -2.47
N ARG A 153 23.79 -10.73 -2.61
CA ARG A 153 23.66 -9.77 -1.51
C ARG A 153 22.77 -10.30 -0.38
N VAL A 154 21.73 -11.06 -0.71
CA VAL A 154 20.75 -11.58 0.26
C VAL A 154 21.18 -12.93 0.84
N TYR A 155 21.72 -13.83 0.01
CA TYR A 155 22.02 -15.22 0.36
C TYR A 155 23.52 -15.53 0.51
N GLY A 156 24.40 -14.55 0.31
CA GLY A 156 25.85 -14.69 0.46
C GLY A 156 26.56 -15.42 -0.68
N CYS A 157 25.85 -16.22 -1.49
CA CYS A 157 26.41 -16.97 -2.62
C CYS A 157 25.73 -16.60 -3.95
N PRO A 158 26.43 -16.77 -5.10
CA PRO A 158 25.81 -16.60 -6.41
C PRO A 158 24.74 -17.68 -6.64
N PRO A 159 23.69 -17.38 -7.42
CA PRO A 159 22.58 -18.31 -7.65
C PRO A 159 23.00 -19.62 -8.34
N SER A 160 24.11 -19.61 -9.08
CA SER A 160 24.69 -20.83 -9.64
C SER A 160 25.18 -21.77 -8.55
N HIS A 161 25.68 -21.29 -7.42
CA HIS A 161 26.06 -22.16 -6.31
C HIS A 161 24.81 -22.84 -5.75
N THR A 162 23.76 -22.07 -5.44
CA THR A 162 22.48 -22.59 -4.95
C THR A 162 21.89 -23.66 -5.88
N LEU A 163 21.99 -23.48 -7.21
CA LEU A 163 21.49 -24.45 -8.18
C LEU A 163 22.25 -25.79 -8.20
N HIS A 164 23.55 -25.79 -7.87
CA HIS A 164 24.39 -26.99 -7.99
C HIS A 164 24.65 -27.70 -6.66
N GLY A 165 24.22 -27.14 -5.53
CA GLY A 165 24.48 -27.67 -4.18
C GLY A 165 25.81 -27.18 -3.64
#